data_AF-A0A0R3R7G2-F1
#
_entry.id   AF-A0A0R3R7G2-F1
#
_cell.length_a   1.000
_cell.length_b   1.000
_cell.length_c   1.000
_cell.angle_alpha   90.00
_cell.angle_beta   90.00
_cell.angle_gamma   90.00
#
_symmetry.space_group_name_H-M   'P 1'
#
loop_
_entity.id
_entity.type
_entity.pdbx_description
1 polymer ?
#
loop_
_entity_poly.entity_id
_entity_poly.type
_entity_poly.pdbx_seq_one_letter_code
_entity_poly.pdbx_strand_id
1 'polypeptide(L)' 'MEDRMKLTFHTAKPFTGRVFVKGMVDKDQCVNSFIGNRKLEVQYEIINGQCNMRRSRKVSL' A
#
# COMPACT_ATOMS: atom_id res chain seq x y z
N MET A 1 19.89 -2.45 2.58
CA MET A 1 19.13 -1.35 1.95
C MET A 1 17.68 -1.79 1.95
N GLU A 2 16.83 -1.21 2.80
CA GLU A 2 15.41 -1.57 2.86
C GLU A 2 14.66 -0.81 1.78
N ASP A 3 14.52 -1.43 0.60
CA ASP A 3 13.73 -0.80 -0.46
C ASP A 3 12.23 -0.94 -0.14
N ARG A 4 11.52 0.17 -0.21
CA ARG A 4 10.08 0.28 0.06
C ARG A 4 9.36 0.89 -1.14
N MET A 5 8.13 0.47 -1.37
CA MET A 5 7.20 1.12 -2.29
C MET A 5 6.26 2.01 -1.49
N LYS A 6 6.16 3.29 -1.88
CA LYS A 6 5.20 4.23 -1.33
C LYS A 6 4.22 4.66 -2.41
N LEU A 7 2.93 4.54 -2.14
CA LEU A 7 1.86 5.08 -2.94
C LEU A 7 1.19 6.20 -2.15
N THR A 8 1.18 7.39 -2.73
CA THR A 8 0.40 8.53 -2.22
C THR A 8 -0.72 8.78 -3.20
N PHE A 9 -1.95 8.81 -2.73
CA PHE A 9 -3.10 9.23 -3.53
C PHE A 9 -3.86 10.35 -2.86
N HIS A 10 -4.30 11.30 -3.70
CA HIS A 10 -5.10 12.43 -3.29
C HIS A 10 -6.57 12.17 -3.65
N THR A 11 -7.46 12.46 -2.72
CA THR A 11 -8.89 12.19 -2.87
C THR A 11 -9.67 13.50 -2.78
N ALA A 12 -10.77 13.59 -3.53
CA ALA A 12 -11.63 14.79 -3.52
C ALA A 12 -12.33 15.01 -2.16
N LYS A 13 -12.50 13.94 -1.37
CA LYS A 13 -13.05 13.92 -0.01
C LYS A 13 -12.21 13.00 0.88
N PRO A 14 -12.22 13.15 2.21
CA PRO A 14 -11.47 12.27 3.10
C PRO A 14 -11.81 10.80 2.87
N PHE A 15 -10.78 9.98 2.62
CA PHE A 15 -10.96 8.54 2.43
C PHE A 15 -11.15 7.86 3.78
N THR A 16 -12.27 7.15 3.95
CA THR A 16 -12.54 6.28 5.09
C THR A 16 -12.73 4.86 4.58
N GLY A 17 -11.78 3.99 4.90
CA GLY A 17 -11.78 2.63 4.37
C GLY A 17 -10.49 1.88 4.70
N ARG A 18 -10.24 0.80 3.96
CA ARG A 18 -9.04 -0.02 4.10
C ARG A 18 -8.32 -0.10 2.76
N VAL A 19 -7.00 0.00 2.81
CA VAL A 19 -6.11 -0.28 1.67
C VAL A 19 -5.38 -1.57 1.97
N PHE A 20 -5.38 -2.51 1.03
CA PHE A 20 -4.72 -3.80 1.22
C PHE A 20 -4.28 -4.40 -0.11
N VAL A 21 -3.30 -5.31 -0.06
CA VAL A 21 -2.90 -6.10 -1.23
C VAL A 21 -3.96 -7.15 -1.53
N LYS A 22 -4.42 -7.21 -2.78
CA LYS A 22 -5.40 -8.20 -3.23
C LYS A 22 -4.96 -9.63 -2.84
N GLY A 23 -5.85 -10.37 -2.17
CA GLY A 23 -5.57 -11.72 -1.67
C GLY A 23 -4.82 -11.78 -0.34
N MET A 24 -4.54 -10.63 0.29
CA MET A 24 -3.82 -10.53 1.57
C MET A 24 -4.65 -9.82 2.65
N VAL A 25 -5.98 -9.75 2.50
CA VAL A 25 -6.86 -9.02 3.44
C VAL A 25 -6.89 -9.66 4.84
N ASP A 26 -6.70 -10.97 4.93
CA ASP A 26 -6.68 -11.70 6.20
C ASP A 26 -5.34 -11.57 6.94
N LYS A 27 -4.35 -10.92 6.32
CA LYS A 27 -3.04 -10.66 6.91
C LYS A 27 -3.00 -9.21 7.36
N ASP A 28 -3.18 -8.97 8.65
CA ASP A 28 -3.26 -7.61 9.21
C ASP A 28 -2.06 -6.73 8.83
N GLN A 29 -0.86 -7.32 8.71
CA GLN A 29 0.34 -6.60 8.26
C GLN A 29 0.27 -6.06 6.82
N CYS A 30 -0.74 -6.46 6.05
CA CYS A 30 -1.00 -6.04 4.68
C CYS A 30 -2.22 -5.11 4.56
N VAL A 31 -2.84 -4.73 5.68
CA VAL A 31 -4.06 -3.92 5.72
C VAL A 31 -3.80 -2.62 6.47
N ASN A 32 -3.99 -1.50 5.78
CA ASN A 32 -3.97 -0.17 6.39
C ASN A 32 -5.40 0.34 6.52
N SER A 33 -5.84 0.58 7.75
CA SER A 33 -7.17 1.11 8.06
C SER A 33 -7.13 2.62 8.26
N PHE A 34 -7.97 3.35 7.53
CA PHE A 34 -8.07 4.81 7.56
C PHE A 34 -9.37 5.25 8.25
N ILE A 35 -9.73 4.57 9.33
CA ILE A 35 -10.93 4.87 10.12
C ILE A 35 -10.74 6.24 10.78
N GLY A 36 -11.68 7.15 10.55
CA GLY A 36 -11.62 8.52 11.09
C GLY A 36 -10.61 9.43 10.40
N ASN A 37 -10.03 9.03 9.26
CA ASN A 37 -9.15 9.90 8.49
C ASN A 37 -9.90 11.15 8.00
N ARG A 38 -9.32 12.32 8.25
CA ARG A 38 -9.83 13.64 7.83
C ARG A 38 -8.99 14.29 6.74
N LYS A 39 -7.87 13.66 6.36
CA LYS A 39 -6.95 14.17 5.33
C LYS A 39 -7.45 13.79 3.94
N LEU A 40 -7.17 14.65 2.97
CA LEU A 40 -7.38 14.41 1.53
C LEU A 40 -6.23 13.63 0.89
N GLU A 41 -5.22 13.25 1.68
CA GLU A 41 -4.08 12.48 1.25
C GLU A 41 -4.04 11.17 2.01
N VAL A 42 -3.82 10.08 1.27
CA VAL A 42 -3.61 8.76 1.84
C VAL A 42 -2.25 8.26 1.39
N GLN A 43 -1.44 7.85 2.37
CA GLN A 43 -0.14 7.25 2.14
C GLN A 43 -0.21 5.76 2.49
N TYR A 44 0.26 4.93 1.57
CA TYR A 44 0.35 3.49 1.73
C TYR A 44 1.79 3.05 1.42
N GLU A 45 2.39 2.27 2.32
CA GLU A 45 3.78 1.81 2.20
C GLU A 45 3.83 0.29 2.30
N ILE A 46 4.62 -0.34 1.43
CA ILE A 46 4.94 -1.77 1.46
C ILE A 46 6.46 -1.93 1.42
N ILE A 47 7.02 -2.72 2.34
CA ILE A 47 8.44 -3.07 2.35
C ILE A 47 8.69 -4.26 1.42
N ASN A 48 9.86 -4.32 0.78
CA ASN A 48 10.22 -5.48 -0.02
C ASN A 48 10.07 -6.82 0.70
N GLY A 49 9.41 -7.78 0.04
CA GLY A 49 9.08 -9.09 0.60
C GLY A 49 7.78 -9.13 1.40
N GLN A 50 7.19 -7.99 1.76
CA GLN A 50 5.87 -7.96 2.40
C GLN A 50 4.75 -8.19 1.38
N CYS A 51 3.65 -8.78 1.86
CA CYS A 51 2.41 -8.90 1.10
C CYS A 51 2.56 -9.55 -0.28
N ASN A 52 3.45 -10.55 -0.39
CA ASN A 52 3.79 -11.25 -1.63
C ASN A 52 4.36 -10.32 -2.73
N MET A 53 4.88 -9.14 -2.38
CA MET A 53 5.58 -8.27 -3.32
C MET A 53 6.87 -8.96 -3.78
N ARG A 54 7.02 -9.10 -5.09
CA ARG A 54 8.20 -9.70 -5.74
C ARG A 54 8.87 -8.69 -6.67
N ARG A 55 10.19 -8.71 -6.71
CA ARG A 55 10.98 -7.94 -7.67
C ARG A 55 11.13 -8.74 -8.95
N SER A 56 10.89 -8.08 -10.08
CA SER A 56 11.22 -8.62 -11.40
C SER A 56 12.12 -7.63 -12.12
N ARG A 57 13.26 -8.10 -12.63
CA ARG A 57 14.12 -7.32 -13.50
C ARG A 57 13.63 -7.50 -14.95
N LYS A 58 13.23 -6.42 -15.61
CA LYS A 58 13.06 -6.43 -17.06
C LYS A 58 14.44 -6.43 -17.71
N VAL A 59 14.79 -7.48 -18.44
CA VAL A 59 15.97 -7.50 -19.31
C VAL A 59 15.47 -7.11 -20.69
N SER A 60 15.86 -5.94 -21.18
CA SER A 60 15.62 -5.57 -22.58
C SER A 60 16.62 -6.35 -23.44
N LEU A 61 16.11 -7.09 -24.43
CA LEU A 61 16.92 -7.72 -25.48
C LEU A 61 17.39 -6.67 -26.48
#